data_AF-J9AT22-F1
#
_entry.id   AF-J9AT22-F1
#
_cell.length_a   1.000
_cell.length_b   1.000
_cell.length_c   1.000
_cell.angle_alpha   90.00
_cell.angle_beta   90.00
_cell.angle_gamma   90.00
#
_symmetry.space_group_name_H-M   'P 1'
#
loop_
_entity.id
_entity.type
_entity.pdbx_description
1 polymer ?
#
loop_
_entity_poly.entity_id
_entity_poly.type
_entity_poly.pdbx_seq_one_letter_code
_entity_poly.pdbx_strand_id
1 'polypeptide(L)'
;EYVIEVNNQLGIGKSWRIQRRYAQFRKLNSHIKKIGADLGFPPKKFIGNAKEAFIKQRMLALQEFLDAICLHAILYACPAVAYFLESFTETYAGKKTQNDTIKLATCTGLHEWILLSFRDKRQWIIEQQRKHCGWRPGKIHYEIRCGFSKLMLSGVRYGPDRFGTVIDLNNALEFFRILQCPHLNESVTSWATDGGIVYIRPIFKEGTLRDRLYKVKVSSLCYEQLEGRFLYKIQNG
;
A
#
# COMPACT_ATOMS: atom_id res chain seq x y z
N GLU A 1 25.96 -4.24 -9.07
CA GLU A 1 25.20 -3.37 -8.13
C GLU A 1 24.55 -4.26 -7.07
N TYR A 2 23.40 -3.94 -6.47
CA TYR A 2 22.61 -4.94 -5.74
C TYR A 2 21.39 -5.33 -6.57
N VAL A 3 21.24 -6.62 -6.86
CA VAL A 3 20.02 -7.19 -7.42
C VAL A 3 19.14 -7.59 -6.25
N ILE A 4 17.93 -7.06 -6.19
CA ILE A 4 16.92 -7.46 -5.22
C ILE A 4 15.89 -8.28 -6.00
N GLU A 5 15.83 -9.58 -5.74
CA GLU A 5 14.75 -10.46 -6.20
C GLU A 5 13.53 -10.23 -5.31
N VAL A 6 12.31 -10.21 -5.86
CA VAL A 6 11.09 -9.70 -5.20
C VAL A 6 9.92 -10.63 -5.52
N ASN A 7 9.24 -11.19 -4.50
CA ASN A 7 8.31 -12.34 -4.60
C ASN A 7 7.00 -12.09 -3.83
N ASN A 8 5.84 -12.43 -4.41
CA ASN A 8 4.56 -12.36 -3.68
C ASN A 8 4.31 -13.66 -2.90
N GLN A 9 4.13 -13.58 -1.57
CA GLN A 9 3.78 -14.73 -0.74
C GLN A 9 2.38 -15.29 -1.02
N LEU A 10 1.47 -14.48 -1.58
CA LEU A 10 0.11 -14.93 -1.92
C LEU A 10 0.04 -15.78 -3.20
N GLY A 11 1.13 -15.93 -3.95
CA GLY A 11 1.13 -16.55 -5.29
C GLY A 11 0.39 -15.73 -6.38
N ILE A 12 -0.24 -14.62 -6.01
CA ILE A 12 -0.93 -13.70 -6.91
C ILE A 12 0.11 -12.81 -7.61
N GLY A 13 0.41 -13.12 -8.86
CA GLY A 13 1.38 -12.37 -9.68
C GLY A 13 2.78 -12.99 -9.71
N LYS A 14 3.64 -12.45 -10.58
CA LYS A 14 4.99 -12.96 -10.83
C LYS A 14 6.01 -12.30 -9.90
N SER A 15 7.03 -13.06 -9.49
CA SER A 15 8.24 -12.48 -8.93
C SER A 15 9.00 -11.67 -9.99
N TRP A 16 9.74 -10.64 -9.55
CA TRP A 16 10.62 -9.84 -10.41
C TRP A 16 11.99 -9.59 -9.76
N ARG A 17 12.86 -8.84 -10.45
CA ARG A 17 14.17 -8.42 -9.95
C ARG A 17 14.36 -6.94 -10.24
N ILE A 18 14.79 -6.17 -9.23
CA ILE A 18 15.15 -4.75 -9.36
C ILE A 18 16.64 -4.56 -9.08
N GLN A 19 17.25 -3.56 -9.71
CA GLN A 19 18.63 -3.15 -9.41
C GLN A 19 18.63 -1.88 -8.56
N ARG A 20 19.44 -1.85 -7.50
CA ARG A 20 19.57 -0.72 -6.57
C ARG A 20 21.02 -0.47 -6.16
N ARG A 21 21.40 0.82 -6.18
CA ARG A 21 22.67 1.33 -5.63
C ARG A 21 22.53 1.56 -4.14
N TYR A 22 23.63 1.36 -3.39
CA TYR A 22 23.73 1.73 -1.97
C TYR A 22 23.30 3.18 -1.68
N ALA A 23 23.46 4.10 -2.64
CA ALA A 23 22.95 5.47 -2.52
C ALA A 23 21.41 5.57 -2.47
N GLN A 24 20.68 4.72 -3.20
CA GLN A 24 19.21 4.66 -3.14
C GLN A 24 18.73 4.07 -1.81
N PHE A 25 19.38 3.01 -1.30
CA PHE A 25 19.12 2.49 0.05
C PHE A 25 19.32 3.58 1.13
N ARG A 26 20.39 4.39 1.05
CA ARG A 26 20.57 5.54 1.96
C ARG A 26 19.47 6.59 1.82
N LYS A 27 19.00 6.88 0.58
CA LYS A 27 17.87 7.77 0.36
C LYS A 27 16.61 7.22 1.03
N LEU A 28 16.35 5.91 0.92
CA LEU A 28 15.21 5.25 1.57
C LEU A 28 15.27 5.37 3.09
N ASN A 29 16.39 4.97 3.72
CA ASN A 29 16.59 5.09 5.17
C ASN A 29 16.36 6.54 5.66
N SER A 30 16.82 7.53 4.91
CA SER A 30 16.58 8.94 5.23
C SER A 30 15.10 9.38 5.19
N HIS A 31 14.20 8.62 4.55
CA HIS A 31 12.75 8.84 4.64
C HIS A 31 12.15 8.10 5.82
N ILE A 32 12.57 6.86 6.07
CA ILE A 32 12.12 6.05 7.22
C ILE A 32 12.44 6.72 8.57
N LYS A 33 13.66 7.27 8.72
CA LYS A 33 14.03 8.05 9.92
C LYS A 33 13.19 9.32 10.11
N LYS A 34 12.76 9.99 9.03
CA LYS A 34 11.86 11.16 9.10
C LYS A 34 10.44 10.80 9.54
N ILE A 35 10.05 9.53 9.43
CA ILE A 35 8.76 8.99 9.88
C ILE A 35 8.86 8.48 11.33
N GLY A 36 10.05 8.58 11.96
CA GLY A 36 10.30 8.21 13.36
C GLY A 36 10.80 6.78 13.59
N ALA A 37 11.09 6.03 12.52
CA ALA A 37 11.63 4.67 12.63
C ALA A 37 13.15 4.67 12.38
N ASP A 38 13.93 4.20 13.35
CA ASP A 38 15.36 3.96 13.20
C ASP A 38 15.63 2.45 13.21
N LEU A 39 15.79 1.87 12.02
CA LEU A 39 15.93 0.42 11.82
C LEU A 39 17.40 -0.04 11.77
N GLY A 40 18.35 0.84 12.12
CA GLY A 40 19.76 0.66 11.81
C GLY A 40 20.04 0.78 10.30
N PHE A 41 21.33 0.92 9.93
CA PHE A 41 21.73 0.94 8.51
C PHE A 41 23.25 0.76 8.33
N PRO A 42 23.72 -0.06 7.37
CA PRO A 42 25.15 -0.29 7.17
C PRO A 42 25.91 0.97 6.72
N PRO A 43 27.06 1.30 7.34
CA PRO A 43 27.74 2.58 7.12
C PRO A 43 28.39 2.73 5.73
N LYS A 44 28.67 3.99 5.38
CA LYS A 44 29.58 4.32 4.28
C LYS A 44 30.96 3.76 4.61
N LYS A 45 31.66 3.29 3.57
CA LYS A 45 33.07 2.95 3.62
C LYS A 45 33.68 3.46 2.32
N PHE A 46 34.74 4.26 2.44
CA PHE A 46 35.36 4.93 1.29
C PHE A 46 36.58 4.17 0.77
N ILE A 47 37.34 3.50 1.66
CA ILE A 47 38.54 2.72 1.32
C ILE A 47 38.21 1.22 1.39
N GLY A 48 38.62 0.44 0.39
CA GLY A 48 38.38 -1.00 0.34
C GLY A 48 36.89 -1.37 0.23
N ASN A 49 36.08 -0.49 -0.34
CA ASN A 49 34.64 -0.68 -0.56
C ASN A 49 34.30 -1.79 -1.58
N ALA A 50 35.23 -2.13 -2.46
CA ALA A 50 35.15 -3.23 -3.43
C ALA A 50 35.67 -4.58 -2.91
N LYS A 51 36.17 -4.68 -1.66
CA LYS A 51 36.61 -5.96 -1.10
C LYS A 51 35.42 -6.90 -0.91
N GLU A 52 35.48 -8.11 -1.48
CA GLU A 52 34.37 -9.06 -1.54
C GLU A 52 33.72 -9.34 -0.18
N ALA A 53 34.54 -9.61 0.86
CA ALA A 53 34.04 -9.84 2.23
C ALA A 53 33.21 -8.66 2.77
N PHE A 54 33.59 -7.42 2.41
CA PHE A 54 32.84 -6.22 2.79
C PHE A 54 31.59 -6.00 1.92
N ILE A 55 31.61 -6.41 0.65
CA ILE A 55 30.41 -6.45 -0.20
C ILE A 55 29.40 -7.42 0.41
N LYS A 56 29.82 -8.66 0.74
CA LYS A 56 29.01 -9.68 1.42
C LYS A 56 28.45 -9.19 2.75
N GLN A 57 29.27 -8.64 3.64
CA GLN A 57 28.84 -8.07 4.93
C GLN A 57 27.77 -6.98 4.74
N ARG A 58 27.99 -6.04 3.80
CA ARG A 58 27.01 -5.00 3.49
C ARG A 58 25.74 -5.59 2.89
N MET A 59 25.83 -6.65 2.11
CA MET A 59 24.66 -7.29 1.49
C MET A 59 23.72 -7.89 2.54
N LEU A 60 24.27 -8.55 3.57
CA LEU A 60 23.50 -9.04 4.72
C LEU A 60 22.83 -7.88 5.49
N ALA A 61 23.58 -6.85 5.85
CA ALA A 61 23.03 -5.69 6.56
C ALA A 61 22.04 -4.83 5.73
N LEU A 62 22.00 -4.98 4.40
CA LEU A 62 20.96 -4.40 3.54
C LEU A 62 19.73 -5.31 3.43
N GLN A 63 19.88 -6.63 3.56
CA GLN A 63 18.78 -7.59 3.66
C GLN A 63 18.04 -7.38 5.00
N GLU A 64 18.76 -7.38 6.13
CA GLU A 64 18.23 -7.10 7.48
C GLU A 64 17.45 -5.78 7.56
N PHE A 65 17.97 -4.72 6.93
CA PHE A 65 17.32 -3.40 6.86
C PHE A 65 15.99 -3.45 6.09
N LEU A 66 15.91 -4.22 4.99
CA LEU A 66 14.65 -4.43 4.27
C LEU A 66 13.70 -5.35 5.05
N ASP A 67 14.21 -6.36 5.75
CA ASP A 67 13.43 -7.28 6.58
C ASP A 67 12.72 -6.54 7.73
N ALA A 68 13.41 -5.60 8.38
CA ALA A 68 12.78 -4.70 9.36
C ALA A 68 11.67 -3.83 8.73
N ILE A 69 11.92 -3.26 7.53
CA ILE A 69 10.90 -2.49 6.79
C ILE A 69 9.67 -3.34 6.47
N CYS A 70 9.86 -4.56 5.98
CA CYS A 70 8.77 -5.43 5.56
C CYS A 70 8.12 -6.24 6.70
N LEU A 71 8.68 -6.19 7.92
CA LEU A 71 8.00 -6.63 9.14
C LEU A 71 6.92 -5.64 9.59
N HIS A 72 7.17 -4.33 9.49
CA HIS A 72 6.22 -3.28 9.91
C HIS A 72 5.29 -2.86 8.77
N ALA A 73 4.00 -3.20 8.85
CA ALA A 73 3.02 -2.95 7.77
C ALA A 73 2.89 -1.47 7.34
N ILE A 74 3.08 -0.53 8.28
CA ILE A 74 3.08 0.92 8.02
C ILE A 74 4.31 1.33 7.18
N LEU A 75 5.44 0.64 7.33
CA LEU A 75 6.67 0.92 6.60
C LEU A 75 6.69 0.25 5.22
N TYR A 76 6.16 -0.98 5.07
CA TYR A 76 5.87 -1.55 3.74
C TYR A 76 5.07 -0.54 2.90
N ALA A 77 3.89 -0.15 3.41
CA ALA A 77 2.98 0.78 2.75
C ALA A 77 3.45 2.25 2.71
N CYS A 78 4.71 2.54 3.04
CA CYS A 78 5.30 3.85 2.83
C CYS A 78 5.59 4.04 1.32
N PRO A 79 5.12 5.13 0.66
CA PRO A 79 5.38 5.34 -0.77
C PRO A 79 6.87 5.31 -1.15
N ALA A 80 7.77 5.71 -0.24
CA ALA A 80 9.22 5.63 -0.46
C ALA A 80 9.74 4.19 -0.53
N VAL A 81 9.20 3.27 0.28
CA VAL A 81 9.55 1.84 0.28
C VAL A 81 8.97 1.17 -0.95
N ALA A 82 7.70 1.38 -1.21
CA ALA A 82 6.98 0.70 -2.28
C ALA A 82 7.45 1.18 -3.68
N TYR A 83 7.83 2.46 -3.84
CA TYR A 83 8.60 2.93 -5.00
C TYR A 83 9.99 2.30 -5.06
N PHE A 84 10.71 2.21 -3.93
CA PHE A 84 12.03 1.59 -3.89
C PHE A 84 12.00 0.10 -4.26
N LEU A 85 10.93 -0.64 -3.94
CA LEU A 85 10.74 -2.04 -4.29
C LEU A 85 10.08 -2.28 -5.68
N GLU A 86 9.61 -1.22 -6.35
CA GLU A 86 8.72 -1.30 -7.53
C GLU A 86 7.43 -2.13 -7.28
N SER A 87 6.97 -2.19 -6.02
CA SER A 87 5.83 -3.02 -5.59
C SER A 87 4.47 -2.54 -6.07
N PHE A 88 4.43 -1.40 -6.75
CA PHE A 88 3.25 -0.80 -7.37
C PHE A 88 2.77 -1.53 -8.64
N THR A 89 3.40 -2.65 -9.04
CA THR A 89 3.36 -3.19 -10.40
C THR A 89 2.35 -4.33 -10.62
N GLU A 90 1.24 -4.39 -9.87
CA GLU A 90 0.07 -5.25 -10.18
C GLU A 90 -0.71 -4.78 -11.43
N THR A 91 -0.02 -4.56 -12.56
CA THR A 91 -0.59 -4.48 -13.92
C THR A 91 0.43 -4.60 -15.07
N TYR A 92 1.70 -4.96 -14.81
CA TYR A 92 2.75 -4.96 -15.85
C TYR A 92 3.16 -6.35 -16.35
N ALA A 93 2.25 -6.98 -17.10
CA ALA A 93 2.60 -7.97 -18.13
C ALA A 93 2.72 -7.32 -19.53
N GLY A 94 2.95 -6.00 -19.59
CA GLY A 94 3.16 -5.24 -20.82
C GLY A 94 4.65 -5.04 -21.13
N LYS A 95 5.06 -5.28 -22.37
CA LYS A 95 6.45 -5.05 -22.82
C LYS A 95 6.79 -3.56 -22.77
N LYS A 96 8.02 -3.21 -22.36
CA LYS A 96 8.59 -1.87 -22.63
C LYS A 96 8.67 -1.66 -24.14
N THR A 97 8.05 -0.59 -24.64
CA THR A 97 8.34 -0.01 -25.96
C THR A 97 9.13 1.29 -25.78
N GLN A 98 9.95 1.66 -26.77
CA GLN A 98 11.11 2.53 -26.57
C GLN A 98 10.81 4.05 -26.63
N ASN A 99 9.54 4.46 -26.64
CA ASN A 99 9.15 5.87 -26.81
C ASN A 99 8.55 6.44 -25.52
N ASP A 100 9.05 7.61 -25.08
CA ASP A 100 8.70 8.25 -23.82
C ASP A 100 7.26 8.79 -23.79
N THR A 101 6.32 7.93 -23.37
CA THR A 101 5.06 8.37 -22.77
C THR A 101 4.66 7.38 -21.69
N ILE A 102 4.99 7.70 -20.44
CA ILE A 102 4.50 6.98 -19.26
C ILE A 102 2.99 7.25 -19.11
N LYS A 103 2.17 6.52 -19.88
CA LYS A 103 0.72 6.53 -19.68
C LYS A 103 0.41 5.96 -18.30
N LEU A 104 -0.36 6.73 -17.52
CA LEU A 104 -0.67 6.50 -16.10
C LEU A 104 -1.61 5.30 -15.90
N ALA A 105 -1.11 4.08 -16.13
CA ALA A 105 -1.87 2.83 -16.03
C ALA A 105 -1.96 2.27 -14.59
N THR A 106 -1.71 3.08 -13.57
CA THR A 106 -1.48 2.68 -12.17
C THR A 106 -2.67 2.91 -11.23
N CYS A 107 -3.86 3.24 -11.76
CA CYS A 107 -5.09 3.38 -10.97
C CYS A 107 -6.31 2.64 -11.56
N THR A 108 -6.31 2.33 -12.86
CA THR A 108 -7.49 1.86 -13.60
C THR A 108 -8.05 0.55 -13.07
N GLY A 109 -7.23 -0.49 -12.92
CA GLY A 109 -7.71 -1.81 -12.47
C GLY A 109 -8.26 -1.83 -11.04
N LEU A 110 -7.81 -0.91 -10.17
CA LEU A 110 -8.36 -0.77 -8.82
C LEU A 110 -9.69 0.00 -8.82
N HIS A 111 -9.79 1.06 -9.64
CA HIS A 111 -11.06 1.74 -9.90
C HIS A 111 -12.11 0.78 -10.47
N GLU A 112 -11.75 0.05 -11.53
CA GLU A 112 -12.60 -0.93 -12.19
C GLU A 112 -13.09 -2.02 -11.23
N TRP A 113 -12.19 -2.60 -10.42
CA TRP A 113 -12.57 -3.60 -9.41
C TRP A 113 -13.58 -3.04 -8.37
N ILE A 114 -13.42 -1.79 -7.91
CA ILE A 114 -14.40 -1.16 -6.99
C ILE A 114 -15.76 -1.01 -7.69
N LEU A 115 -15.76 -0.48 -8.92
CA LEU A 115 -16.99 -0.25 -9.69
C LEU A 115 -17.72 -1.57 -10.00
N LEU A 116 -16.99 -2.60 -10.43
CA LEU A 116 -17.53 -3.94 -10.67
C LEU A 116 -18.06 -4.60 -9.38
N SER A 117 -17.36 -4.46 -8.26
CA SER A 117 -17.79 -4.96 -6.94
C SER A 117 -19.05 -4.25 -6.41
N PHE A 118 -19.37 -3.07 -6.96
CA PHE A 118 -20.46 -2.20 -6.55
C PHE A 118 -21.67 -2.24 -7.51
N ARG A 119 -21.48 -2.68 -8.76
CA ARG A 119 -22.45 -2.58 -9.87
C ARG A 119 -23.87 -3.10 -9.52
N ASP A 120 -23.95 -4.15 -8.70
CA ASP A 120 -25.19 -4.84 -8.35
C ASP A 120 -25.90 -4.20 -7.13
N LYS A 121 -25.30 -3.19 -6.49
CA LYS A 121 -25.77 -2.55 -5.25
C LYS A 121 -26.67 -1.32 -5.51
N ARG A 122 -27.80 -1.56 -6.20
CA ARG A 122 -28.67 -0.52 -6.80
C ARG A 122 -29.20 0.56 -5.85
N GLN A 123 -29.22 0.37 -4.53
CA GLN A 123 -29.64 1.39 -3.57
C GLN A 123 -28.65 2.57 -3.43
N TRP A 124 -27.43 2.45 -3.97
CA TRP A 124 -26.40 3.48 -3.87
C TRP A 124 -25.97 4.00 -5.24
N ILE A 125 -25.88 5.33 -5.36
CA ILE A 125 -25.45 6.02 -6.58
C ILE A 125 -24.06 6.60 -6.33
N ILE A 126 -23.08 6.29 -7.19
CA ILE A 126 -21.74 6.90 -7.11
C ILE A 126 -21.82 8.36 -7.61
N GLU A 127 -21.27 9.30 -6.83
CA GLU A 127 -21.24 10.71 -7.20
C GLU A 127 -19.90 11.12 -7.80
N GLN A 128 -18.80 11.03 -7.02
CA GLN A 128 -17.48 11.50 -7.43
C GLN A 128 -16.35 10.79 -6.66
N GLN A 129 -15.15 10.75 -7.26
CA GLN A 129 -13.95 10.25 -6.59
C GLN A 129 -13.39 11.30 -5.61
N ARG A 130 -13.19 10.90 -4.34
CA ARG A 130 -12.46 11.70 -3.35
C ARG A 130 -10.95 11.49 -3.52
N LYS A 131 -10.36 12.17 -4.52
CA LYS A 131 -8.91 12.23 -4.73
C LYS A 131 -8.19 12.82 -3.51
N HIS A 132 -6.96 12.38 -3.26
CA HIS A 132 -6.09 12.82 -2.14
C HIS A 132 -6.74 12.68 -0.74
N CYS A 133 -7.61 11.68 -0.55
CA CYS A 133 -8.27 11.39 0.71
C CYS A 133 -7.65 10.15 1.39
N GLY A 134 -7.42 10.22 2.71
CA GLY A 134 -6.98 9.09 3.52
C GLY A 134 -5.47 8.90 3.64
N TRP A 135 -5.07 7.98 4.54
CA TRP A 135 -3.68 7.77 5.00
C TRP A 135 -3.07 6.44 4.60
N ARG A 136 -3.86 5.53 4.00
CA ARG A 136 -3.37 4.25 3.47
C ARG A 136 -3.26 4.40 1.95
N PRO A 137 -2.04 4.39 1.38
CA PRO A 137 -1.85 4.24 -0.06
C PRO A 137 -2.57 3.01 -0.60
N GLY A 138 -2.94 3.00 -1.88
CA GLY A 138 -3.75 1.92 -2.48
C GLY A 138 -5.20 1.82 -1.97
N LYS A 139 -5.60 2.63 -0.98
CA LYS A 139 -7.01 2.88 -0.68
C LYS A 139 -7.58 3.90 -1.65
N ILE A 140 -8.77 3.62 -2.19
CA ILE A 140 -9.51 4.54 -3.07
C ILE A 140 -10.86 4.86 -2.45
N HIS A 141 -11.24 6.14 -2.52
CA HIS A 141 -12.45 6.69 -1.92
C HIS A 141 -13.36 7.34 -2.96
N TYR A 142 -14.66 7.08 -2.84
CA TYR A 142 -15.73 7.73 -3.61
C TYR A 142 -16.81 8.25 -2.67
N GLU A 143 -17.42 9.37 -3.02
CA GLU A 143 -18.74 9.74 -2.50
C GLU A 143 -19.82 8.91 -3.20
N ILE A 144 -20.76 8.42 -2.40
CA ILE A 144 -21.98 7.75 -2.86
C ILE A 144 -23.20 8.36 -2.15
N ARG A 145 -24.37 8.22 -2.76
CA ARG A 145 -25.65 8.71 -2.25
C ARG A 145 -26.60 7.56 -1.97
N CYS A 146 -27.27 7.60 -0.82
CA CYS A 146 -28.33 6.69 -0.40
C CYS A 146 -29.57 7.52 -0.02
N GLY A 147 -30.51 7.71 -0.95
CA GLY A 147 -31.58 8.70 -0.78
C GLY A 147 -31.01 10.11 -0.57
N PHE A 148 -31.26 10.70 0.60
CA PHE A 148 -30.70 12.00 1.01
C PHE A 148 -29.30 11.91 1.65
N SER A 149 -28.85 10.72 2.07
CA SER A 149 -27.60 10.54 2.79
C SER A 149 -26.39 10.45 1.85
N LYS A 150 -25.35 11.27 2.10
CA LYS A 150 -24.03 11.10 1.50
C LYS A 150 -23.13 10.23 2.36
N LEU A 151 -22.52 9.22 1.75
CA LEU A 151 -21.65 8.23 2.38
C LEU A 151 -20.32 8.13 1.60
N MET A 152 -19.30 7.57 2.23
CA MET A 152 -18.01 7.29 1.59
C MET A 152 -17.86 5.80 1.31
N LEU A 153 -17.91 5.42 0.03
CA LEU A 153 -17.41 4.14 -0.45
C LEU A 153 -15.88 4.15 -0.40
N SER A 154 -15.32 3.05 0.07
CA SER A 154 -13.88 2.87 0.25
C SER A 154 -13.50 1.45 -0.19
N GLY A 155 -12.62 1.33 -1.18
CA GLY A 155 -12.07 0.05 -1.62
C GLY A 155 -10.57 -0.03 -1.35
N VAL A 156 -10.07 -1.23 -1.05
CA VAL A 156 -8.66 -1.48 -0.74
C VAL A 156 -8.25 -2.91 -1.11
N ARG A 157 -7.03 -3.11 -1.62
CA ARG A 157 -6.51 -4.47 -1.86
C ARG A 157 -6.23 -5.19 -0.55
N TYR A 158 -6.14 -6.51 -0.64
CA TYR A 158 -5.47 -7.29 0.40
C TYR A 158 -3.99 -6.95 0.46
N GLY A 159 -3.43 -6.95 1.66
CA GLY A 159 -1.98 -7.06 1.83
C GLY A 159 -1.53 -8.53 1.74
N PRO A 160 -0.22 -8.80 1.70
CA PRO A 160 0.36 -10.15 1.75
C PRO A 160 0.05 -10.89 3.06
N ASP A 161 -0.44 -10.16 4.07
CA ASP A 161 -1.01 -10.63 5.32
C ASP A 161 -2.48 -11.11 5.21
N ARG A 162 -3.00 -11.33 3.98
CA ARG A 162 -4.30 -11.98 3.76
C ARG A 162 -4.31 -13.37 4.40
N PHE A 163 -5.16 -13.54 5.40
CA PHE A 163 -5.49 -14.83 5.99
C PHE A 163 -6.98 -15.12 5.79
N GLY A 164 -7.34 -16.39 5.60
CA GLY A 164 -8.72 -16.83 5.38
C GLY A 164 -9.25 -16.67 3.94
N THR A 165 -10.34 -17.40 3.68
CA THR A 165 -11.12 -17.33 2.44
C THR A 165 -11.97 -16.06 2.38
N VAL A 166 -12.60 -15.80 1.23
CA VAL A 166 -13.59 -14.70 1.11
C VAL A 166 -14.78 -14.91 2.05
N ILE A 167 -15.12 -16.15 2.41
CA ILE A 167 -16.20 -16.47 3.36
C ILE A 167 -15.76 -16.08 4.78
N ASP A 168 -14.57 -16.51 5.22
CA ASP A 168 -14.03 -16.18 6.55
C ASP A 168 -13.89 -14.67 6.76
N LEU A 169 -13.44 -13.97 5.72
CA LEU A 169 -13.30 -12.51 5.72
C LEU A 169 -14.65 -11.78 5.77
N ASN A 170 -15.69 -12.29 5.09
CA ASN A 170 -17.04 -11.74 5.22
C ASN A 170 -17.64 -12.04 6.62
N ASN A 171 -17.40 -13.22 7.18
CA ASN A 171 -17.82 -13.56 8.55
C ASN A 171 -17.15 -12.64 9.59
N ALA A 172 -15.85 -12.35 9.44
CA ALA A 172 -15.13 -11.41 10.30
C ALA A 172 -15.65 -9.97 10.13
N LEU A 173 -15.94 -9.52 8.91
CA LEU A 173 -16.54 -8.20 8.65
C LEU A 173 -17.94 -8.08 9.28
N GLU A 174 -18.75 -9.14 9.23
CA GLU A 174 -20.05 -9.17 9.88
C GLU A 174 -19.92 -9.13 11.42
N PHE A 175 -18.96 -9.87 11.99
CA PHE A 175 -18.62 -9.77 13.41
C PHE A 175 -18.27 -8.32 13.81
N PHE A 176 -17.39 -7.64 13.05
CA PHE A 176 -17.09 -6.22 13.29
C PHE A 176 -18.30 -5.29 13.16
N ARG A 177 -19.30 -5.64 12.33
CA ARG A 177 -20.54 -4.87 12.15
C ARG A 177 -21.54 -5.05 13.29
N ILE A 178 -21.55 -6.21 13.97
CA ILE A 178 -22.43 -6.45 15.14
C ILE A 178 -21.79 -6.04 16.48
N LEU A 179 -20.48 -5.77 16.53
CA LEU A 179 -19.83 -5.25 17.74
C LEU A 179 -20.44 -3.91 18.18
N GLN A 180 -20.99 -3.88 19.38
CA GLN A 180 -21.50 -2.67 20.04
C GLN A 180 -20.37 -1.81 20.63
N CYS A 181 -19.40 -1.42 19.79
CA CYS A 181 -18.32 -0.50 20.17
C CYS A 181 -18.47 0.82 19.39
N PRO A 182 -18.89 1.93 20.05
CA PRO A 182 -19.13 3.23 19.41
C PRO A 182 -17.91 3.86 18.70
N HIS A 183 -16.71 3.33 18.90
CA HIS A 183 -15.47 3.84 18.31
C HIS A 183 -14.84 2.89 17.27
N LEU A 184 -15.48 1.75 16.98
CA LEU A 184 -15.04 0.79 15.95
C LEU A 184 -16.08 0.59 14.85
N ASN A 185 -17.38 0.71 15.18
CA ASN A 185 -18.47 0.44 14.26
C ASN A 185 -18.80 1.65 13.35
N GLU A 186 -17.83 2.08 12.54
CA GLU A 186 -18.00 3.17 11.55
C GLU A 186 -18.63 2.69 10.22
N SER A 187 -18.87 1.39 10.03
CA SER A 187 -19.24 0.80 8.74
C SER A 187 -20.75 0.59 8.61
N VAL A 188 -21.37 1.22 7.60
CA VAL A 188 -22.77 0.96 7.22
C VAL A 188 -22.91 -0.44 6.63
N THR A 189 -21.93 -0.85 5.83
CA THR A 189 -21.81 -2.21 5.27
C THR A 189 -20.41 -2.40 4.68
N SER A 190 -19.96 -3.65 4.63
CA SER A 190 -18.66 -4.07 4.11
C SER A 190 -18.76 -5.47 3.54
N TRP A 191 -18.01 -5.74 2.47
CA TRP A 191 -17.89 -7.08 1.91
C TRP A 191 -16.46 -7.35 1.41
N ALA A 192 -16.03 -8.58 1.62
CA ALA A 192 -14.82 -9.14 1.03
C ALA A 192 -15.12 -9.73 -0.36
N THR A 193 -14.16 -9.61 -1.27
CA THR A 193 -14.14 -10.22 -2.61
C THR A 193 -12.79 -10.93 -2.79
N ASP A 194 -12.54 -11.65 -3.88
CA ASP A 194 -11.22 -12.24 -4.13
C ASP A 194 -10.10 -11.20 -4.29
N GLY A 195 -10.45 -9.98 -4.73
CA GLY A 195 -9.52 -8.89 -5.01
C GLY A 195 -9.36 -7.83 -3.92
N GLY A 196 -9.99 -8.00 -2.74
CA GLY A 196 -9.88 -7.05 -1.63
C GLY A 196 -11.19 -6.83 -0.88
N ILE A 197 -11.21 -5.81 -0.01
CA ILE A 197 -12.38 -5.42 0.80
C ILE A 197 -12.93 -4.09 0.30
N VAL A 198 -14.25 -4.04 0.13
CA VAL A 198 -15.02 -2.83 -0.18
C VAL A 198 -15.95 -2.54 1.00
N TYR A 199 -16.02 -1.28 1.43
CA TYR A 199 -16.92 -0.88 2.53
C TYR A 199 -17.45 0.55 2.38
N ILE A 200 -18.54 0.82 3.09
CA ILE A 200 -19.27 2.09 3.07
C ILE A 200 -19.36 2.62 4.50
N ARG A 201 -19.02 3.89 4.71
CA ARG A 201 -19.09 4.58 6.02
C ARG A 201 -19.74 5.97 5.91
N PRO A 202 -20.19 6.59 7.02
CA PRO A 202 -20.58 8.00 7.04
C PRO A 202 -19.42 8.95 6.69
N ILE A 203 -19.77 10.14 6.21
CA ILE A 203 -18.81 11.24 6.01
C ILE A 203 -18.80 12.12 7.26
N PHE A 204 -17.75 12.01 8.07
CA PHE A 204 -17.56 12.83 9.26
C PHE A 204 -17.10 14.24 8.87
N LYS A 205 -17.92 15.27 9.15
CA LYS A 205 -17.62 16.68 8.84
C LYS A 205 -16.36 17.19 9.55
N GLU A 206 -16.12 16.70 10.77
CA GLU A 206 -14.97 17.03 11.62
C GLU A 206 -13.76 16.09 11.42
N GLY A 207 -13.75 15.28 10.37
CA GLY A 207 -12.77 14.22 10.17
C GLY A 207 -12.89 13.04 11.14
N THR A 208 -12.05 12.04 10.94
CA THR A 208 -11.89 10.87 11.82
C THR A 208 -11.06 11.22 13.06
N LEU A 209 -11.06 10.33 14.07
CA LEU A 209 -10.14 10.43 15.22
C LEU A 209 -8.67 10.58 14.76
N ARG A 210 -8.26 9.87 13.70
CA ARG A 210 -6.91 9.96 13.15
C ARG A 210 -6.59 11.35 12.60
N ASP A 211 -7.54 11.98 11.91
CA ASP A 211 -7.35 13.32 11.36
C ASP A 211 -7.16 14.37 12.48
N ARG A 212 -7.86 14.19 13.63
CA ARG A 212 -7.68 15.01 14.83
C ARG A 212 -6.31 14.79 15.49
N LEU A 213 -5.90 13.52 15.67
CA LEU A 213 -4.60 13.15 16.27
C LEU A 213 -3.42 13.73 15.49
N TYR A 214 -3.47 13.73 14.16
CA TYR A 214 -2.45 14.34 13.30
C TYR A 214 -2.66 15.83 13.01
N LYS A 215 -3.60 16.50 13.72
CA LYS A 215 -3.90 17.95 13.62
C LYS A 215 -4.15 18.43 12.18
N VAL A 216 -4.85 17.60 11.41
CA VAL A 216 -5.01 17.77 9.96
C VAL A 216 -6.05 18.86 9.69
N LYS A 217 -5.66 19.92 8.97
CA LYS A 217 -6.60 20.96 8.55
C LYS A 217 -7.60 20.38 7.55
N VAL A 218 -8.88 20.68 7.73
CA VAL A 218 -9.98 20.25 6.84
C VAL A 218 -10.04 21.14 5.58
N SER A 219 -8.90 21.27 4.90
CA SER A 219 -8.73 22.07 3.68
C SER A 219 -7.50 21.61 2.89
N SER A 220 -7.75 20.95 1.76
CA SER A 220 -6.84 20.75 0.59
C SER A 220 -5.40 20.21 0.80
N LEU A 221 -5.07 19.14 0.06
CA LEU A 221 -3.70 18.64 -0.23
C LEU A 221 -2.97 17.96 0.96
N CYS A 222 -2.08 16.98 0.79
CA CYS A 222 -1.85 16.03 -0.31
C CYS A 222 -0.98 14.87 0.20
N TYR A 223 -1.26 13.62 -0.20
CA TYR A 223 -0.26 12.55 -0.27
C TYR A 223 -0.57 11.62 -1.45
N GLU A 224 0.48 11.07 -2.05
CA GLU A 224 0.38 10.16 -3.21
C GLU A 224 0.26 8.69 -2.78
N GLN A 225 -0.38 7.90 -3.64
CA GLN A 225 -0.53 6.44 -3.51
C GLN A 225 0.83 5.78 -3.86
N LEU A 226 1.12 4.50 -3.59
CA LEU A 226 0.37 3.27 -3.82
C LEU A 226 0.77 2.18 -2.80
N GLU A 227 0.18 0.98 -2.91
CA GLU A 227 0.28 -0.07 -1.90
C GLU A 227 1.57 -0.92 -1.95
N GLY A 228 1.95 -1.46 -0.79
CA GLY A 228 2.65 -2.75 -0.76
C GLY A 228 3.61 -3.23 0.52
N ARG A 229 4.34 -5.31 1.29
CA ARG A 229 5.55 -6.23 1.53
C ARG A 229 5.58 -7.22 0.35
N PHE A 230 6.73 -7.37 -0.31
CA PHE A 230 7.07 -8.56 -1.12
C PHE A 230 8.29 -9.20 -0.45
N LEU A 231 8.43 -10.53 -0.45
CA LEU A 231 9.66 -11.18 0.04
C LEU A 231 10.81 -10.92 -0.93
N TYR A 232 11.97 -10.52 -0.43
CA TYR A 232 13.15 -10.33 -1.27
C TYR A 232 14.40 -11.07 -0.79
N LYS A 233 15.27 -11.31 -1.76
CA LYS A 233 16.59 -11.90 -1.59
C LYS A 233 17.59 -11.05 -2.36
N ILE A 234 18.53 -10.43 -1.65
CA ILE A 234 19.60 -9.69 -2.31
C ILE A 234 20.61 -10.68 -2.91
N GLN A 235 20.89 -10.52 -4.21
CA GLN A 235 21.92 -11.23 -4.95
C GLN A 235 22.97 -10.22 -5.45
N ASN A 236 24.23 -10.65 -5.53
CA ASN A 236 25.28 -9.85 -6.15
C ASN A 236 25.21 -10.00 -7.67
N GLY A 237 25.44 -8.91 -8.40
CA GLY A 237 25.45 -8.88 -9.87
C GLY A 237 26.40 -7.82 -10.39
#